data_AF-A0A1W2DEL5-F1
#
_entry.id   AF-A0A1W2DEL5-F1
#
_cell.length_a   1.000
_cell.length_b   1.000
_cell.length_c   1.000
_cell.angle_alpha   90.00
_cell.angle_beta   90.00
_cell.angle_gamma   90.00
#
_symmetry.space_group_name_H-M   'P 1'
#
loop_
_entity.id
_entity.type
_entity.pdbx_description
1 polymer ?
#
loop_
_entity_poly.entity_id
_entity_poly.type
_entity_poly.pdbx_seq_one_letter_code
_entity_poly.pdbx_strand_id
1 'polypeptide(L)'
;MAAALTTGAALALALGGHDDSRPLAAPGDVFSPPYGAEPLPHEVRMELRWQHLDVAVGEPRAELPDLGSSPSDVAPPAGGSFVRVDVTKASGQPPLVGIRRPLSTQVEVAVRAHGVDYPVSGRSGGVRLDAETAWPGETGTRWVAVEGTPADVELVVTVDGEKQVVGTDGAAELGRAEQLSDLPDTTILQAQPEIGCRRSHRDDSSDLELDDYSRDAACTVTRVLRLPHVDGPGWAPRGREYVVVLLTLDRPTSPVGTTAALRIPT
;
A
#
# COMPACT_ATOMS: atom_id res chain seq x y z
N MET A 1 53.89 -55.70 -20.83
CA MET A 1 52.72 -55.59 -21.73
C MET A 1 51.49 -55.45 -20.84
N ALA A 2 50.94 -54.24 -20.75
CA ALA A 2 49.73 -53.94 -19.99
C ALA A 2 48.62 -53.66 -21.00
N ALA A 3 47.49 -54.37 -20.90
CA ALA A 3 46.34 -54.21 -21.78
C ALA A 3 45.07 -53.98 -20.96
N ALA A 4 44.61 -52.73 -21.03
CA ALA A 4 43.25 -52.19 -21.01
C ALA A 4 42.14 -52.94 -20.24
N LEU A 5 41.69 -52.31 -19.14
CA LEU A 5 40.33 -52.41 -18.62
C LEU A 5 39.37 -51.63 -19.53
N THR A 6 38.38 -52.31 -20.09
CA THR A 6 37.26 -51.73 -20.82
C THR A 6 36.16 -51.32 -19.83
N THR A 7 36.04 -50.03 -19.53
CA THR A 7 34.86 -49.45 -18.87
C THR A 7 33.79 -49.17 -19.92
N GLY A 8 32.67 -49.89 -19.83
CA GLY A 8 31.47 -49.65 -20.61
C GLY A 8 30.83 -48.31 -20.23
N ALA A 9 30.62 -47.45 -21.22
CA ALA A 9 29.82 -46.25 -21.07
C ALA A 9 28.34 -46.63 -21.09
N ALA A 10 27.66 -46.39 -19.97
CA ALA A 10 26.20 -46.41 -19.92
C ALA A 10 25.68 -45.14 -20.62
N LEU A 11 24.92 -45.35 -21.69
CA LEU A 11 24.25 -44.29 -22.45
C LEU A 11 23.00 -43.86 -21.65
N ALA A 12 23.06 -42.73 -20.96
CA ALA A 12 21.88 -42.11 -20.37
C ALA A 12 21.10 -41.37 -21.47
N LEU A 13 19.87 -41.83 -21.72
CA LEU A 13 18.89 -41.18 -22.58
C LEU A 13 18.52 -39.81 -21.99
N ALA A 14 18.98 -38.73 -22.64
CA ALA A 14 18.44 -37.40 -22.42
C ALA A 14 17.02 -37.34 -23.01
N LEU A 15 16.02 -37.37 -22.14
CA LEU A 15 14.66 -36.96 -22.49
C LEU A 15 14.71 -35.45 -22.74
N GLY A 16 14.45 -35.05 -23.99
CA GLY A 16 14.45 -33.67 -24.41
C GLY A 16 13.38 -32.84 -23.70
N GLY A 17 13.79 -32.05 -22.72
CA GLY A 17 13.22 -30.73 -22.50
C GLY A 17 14.03 -29.74 -23.32
N HIS A 18 13.38 -28.74 -23.93
CA HIS A 18 14.09 -27.55 -24.38
C HIS A 18 14.86 -27.00 -23.17
N ASP A 19 16.18 -27.09 -23.21
CA ASP A 19 17.04 -26.54 -22.16
C ASP A 19 16.98 -25.02 -22.36
N ASP A 20 16.10 -24.37 -21.59
CA ASP A 20 16.02 -22.92 -21.55
C ASP A 20 17.37 -22.41 -21.02
N SER A 21 18.18 -21.86 -21.92
CA SER A 21 19.55 -21.45 -21.64
C SER A 21 19.64 -20.12 -20.89
N ARG A 22 18.50 -19.50 -20.60
CA ARG A 22 18.43 -18.26 -19.84
C ARG A 22 18.81 -18.50 -18.37
N PRO A 23 19.44 -17.51 -17.70
CA PRO A 23 19.60 -17.56 -16.25
C PRO A 23 18.24 -17.68 -15.55
N LEU A 24 18.16 -18.56 -14.56
CA LEU A 24 16.98 -18.73 -13.72
C LEU A 24 16.88 -17.58 -12.72
N ALA A 25 15.67 -17.04 -12.55
CA ALA A 25 15.34 -16.14 -11.45
C ALA A 25 15.40 -16.90 -10.11
N ALA A 26 15.76 -16.20 -9.03
CA ALA A 26 15.55 -16.70 -7.69
C ALA A 26 14.08 -16.50 -7.26
N PRO A 27 13.50 -17.41 -6.47
CA PRO A 27 12.19 -17.17 -5.87
C PRO A 27 12.16 -15.85 -5.09
N GLY A 28 11.16 -15.02 -5.37
CA GLY A 28 11.00 -13.68 -4.80
C GLY A 28 11.74 -12.57 -5.53
N ASP A 29 12.46 -12.85 -6.63
CA ASP A 29 12.95 -11.80 -7.51
C ASP A 29 11.80 -10.99 -8.10
N VAL A 30 11.99 -9.68 -8.17
CA VAL A 30 10.98 -8.73 -8.66
C VAL A 30 11.50 -8.01 -9.90
N PHE A 31 10.69 -8.02 -10.95
CA PHE A 31 11.00 -7.39 -12.23
C PHE A 31 10.02 -6.25 -12.48
N SER A 32 10.56 -5.07 -12.81
CA SER A 32 9.76 -3.89 -13.16
C SER A 32 9.65 -3.73 -14.69
N PRO A 33 8.72 -2.90 -15.19
CA PRO A 33 8.49 -2.72 -16.62
C PRO A 33 9.73 -2.21 -17.39
N PRO A 34 9.73 -2.25 -18.75
CA PRO A 34 8.60 -1.89 -19.62
C PRO A 34 7.80 -3.08 -20.17
N TYR A 35 7.23 -3.88 -19.27
CA TYR A 35 6.29 -4.97 -19.55
C TYR A 35 4.87 -4.51 -19.19
N GLY A 36 4.19 -3.80 -20.09
CA GLY A 36 2.80 -3.39 -19.85
C GLY A 36 2.14 -2.85 -21.12
N ALA A 37 1.08 -3.51 -21.58
CA ALA A 37 0.22 -2.97 -22.64
C ALA A 37 -1.27 -3.08 -22.29
N GLU A 38 -1.69 -4.14 -21.58
CA GLU A 38 -3.10 -4.31 -21.17
C GLU A 38 -3.24 -4.39 -19.64
N PRO A 39 -4.23 -3.70 -19.04
CA PRO A 39 -4.60 -3.87 -17.63
C PRO A 39 -4.92 -5.33 -17.34
N LEU A 40 -4.54 -5.82 -16.15
CA LEU A 40 -5.06 -7.10 -15.69
C LEU A 40 -6.59 -7.04 -15.56
N PRO A 41 -7.31 -8.14 -15.84
CA PRO A 41 -8.73 -8.22 -15.52
C PRO A 41 -8.90 -8.18 -13.99
N HIS A 42 -10.12 -7.83 -13.54
CA HIS A 42 -10.49 -7.85 -12.12
C HIS A 42 -9.71 -6.89 -11.22
N GLU A 43 -9.52 -5.65 -11.68
CA GLU A 43 -8.99 -4.58 -10.85
C GLU A 43 -9.91 -4.30 -9.64
N VAL A 44 -9.30 -4.21 -8.46
CA VAL A 44 -9.95 -3.97 -7.18
C VAL A 44 -9.40 -2.69 -6.57
N ARG A 45 -10.29 -1.87 -6.02
CA ARG A 45 -9.88 -0.72 -5.21
C ARG A 45 -9.48 -1.18 -3.80
N MET A 46 -8.27 -0.81 -3.41
CA MET A 46 -7.71 -1.01 -2.07
C MET A 46 -7.51 0.31 -1.34
N GLU A 47 -7.55 0.23 -0.01
CA GLU A 47 -7.65 1.40 0.84
C GLU A 47 -6.38 1.60 1.66
N LEU A 48 -5.60 2.65 1.37
CA LEU A 48 -4.59 3.15 2.30
C LEU A 48 -5.16 4.34 3.06
N ARG A 49 -4.61 4.61 4.24
CA ARG A 49 -5.10 5.70 5.11
C ARG A 49 -4.92 7.10 4.52
N TRP A 50 -4.08 7.22 3.49
CA TRP A 50 -3.75 8.48 2.82
C TRP A 50 -4.00 8.46 1.31
N GLN A 51 -4.39 7.31 0.73
CA GLN A 51 -4.48 7.14 -0.71
C GLN A 51 -5.33 5.92 -1.08
N HIS A 52 -6.19 6.04 -2.08
CA HIS A 52 -6.81 4.89 -2.73
C HIS A 52 -5.84 4.28 -3.75
N LEU A 53 -5.78 2.96 -3.83
CA LEU A 53 -5.02 2.22 -4.83
C LEU A 53 -5.96 1.41 -5.70
N ASP A 54 -5.64 1.29 -6.98
CA ASP A 54 -6.27 0.31 -7.85
C ASP A 54 -5.25 -0.83 -8.05
N VAL A 55 -5.63 -2.07 -7.75
CA VAL A 55 -4.73 -3.22 -7.76
C VAL A 55 -5.29 -4.40 -8.53
N ALA A 56 -4.41 -5.26 -9.01
CA ALA A 56 -4.78 -6.57 -9.54
C ALA A 56 -3.61 -7.55 -9.39
N VAL A 57 -3.94 -8.84 -9.36
CA VAL A 57 -2.95 -9.92 -9.42
C VAL A 57 -3.34 -10.90 -10.53
N GLY A 58 -2.36 -11.34 -11.30
CA GLY A 58 -2.56 -12.21 -12.45
C GLY A 58 -2.25 -13.68 -12.13
N GLU A 59 -2.74 -14.56 -12.99
CA GLU A 59 -2.37 -15.97 -12.99
C GLU A 59 -0.86 -16.18 -13.26
N PRO A 60 -0.27 -17.30 -12.78
CA PRO A 60 1.13 -17.58 -13.01
C PRO A 60 1.42 -17.82 -14.49
N ARG A 61 2.56 -17.33 -14.96
CA ARG A 61 3.04 -17.49 -16.33
C ARG A 61 4.41 -18.12 -16.37
N ALA A 62 4.65 -18.94 -17.39
CA ALA A 62 5.96 -19.56 -17.59
C ALA A 62 7.04 -18.54 -18.01
N GLU A 63 6.64 -17.41 -18.59
CA GLU A 63 7.56 -16.43 -19.18
C GLU A 63 7.12 -15.00 -18.86
N LEU A 64 8.10 -14.11 -18.73
CA LEU A 64 7.83 -12.67 -18.74
C LEU A 64 7.41 -12.25 -20.17
N PRO A 65 6.60 -11.20 -20.33
CA PRO A 65 6.26 -10.68 -21.65
C PRO A 65 7.52 -10.24 -22.41
N ASP A 66 7.52 -10.29 -23.74
CA ASP A 66 8.66 -9.84 -24.54
C ASP A 66 8.84 -8.31 -24.47
N LEU A 67 10.08 -7.83 -24.37
CA LEU A 67 10.42 -6.39 -24.46
C LEU A 67 10.50 -5.91 -25.91
N GLY A 68 9.51 -6.26 -26.73
CA GLY A 68 9.42 -5.86 -28.14
C GLY A 68 10.45 -6.56 -29.05
N SER A 69 11.75 -6.32 -28.87
CA SER A 69 12.83 -6.78 -29.78
C SER A 69 13.78 -7.83 -29.18
N SER A 70 13.62 -8.22 -27.93
CA SER A 70 14.35 -9.34 -27.34
C SER A 70 13.46 -10.05 -26.32
N PRO A 71 13.45 -11.40 -26.32
CA PRO A 71 12.79 -12.15 -25.27
C PRO A 71 13.38 -11.76 -23.91
N SER A 72 12.61 -11.89 -22.85
CA SER A 72 13.16 -11.69 -21.51
C SER A 72 14.33 -12.64 -21.29
N ASP A 73 15.52 -12.11 -21.02
CA ASP A 73 16.75 -12.89 -20.81
C ASP A 73 16.76 -13.70 -19.49
N VAL A 74 15.60 -13.87 -18.85
CA VAL A 74 15.47 -14.53 -17.55
C VAL A 74 14.36 -15.58 -17.63
N ALA A 75 14.68 -16.80 -17.21
CA ALA A 75 13.75 -17.90 -17.03
C ALA A 75 13.16 -17.87 -15.62
N PRO A 76 11.98 -18.46 -15.38
CA PRO A 76 11.44 -18.58 -14.03
C PRO A 76 12.38 -19.42 -13.14
N PRO A 77 12.14 -19.45 -11.81
CA PRO A 77 12.81 -20.43 -10.96
C PRO A 77 12.62 -21.86 -11.50
N ALA A 78 13.49 -22.80 -11.12
CA ALA A 78 13.37 -24.18 -11.61
C ALA A 78 12.00 -24.79 -11.26
N GLY A 79 11.19 -25.10 -12.28
CA GLY A 79 9.80 -25.55 -12.11
C GLY A 79 8.83 -24.47 -11.59
N GLY A 80 9.26 -23.21 -11.60
CA GLY A 80 8.54 -22.04 -11.11
C GLY A 80 7.80 -21.28 -12.20
N SER A 81 7.31 -20.10 -11.82
CA SER A 81 6.55 -19.22 -12.70
C SER A 81 6.73 -17.76 -12.30
N PHE A 82 6.22 -16.85 -13.12
CA PHE A 82 6.12 -15.42 -12.84
C PHE A 82 4.67 -15.02 -12.61
N VAL A 83 4.43 -14.24 -11.57
CA VAL A 83 3.12 -13.65 -11.25
C VAL A 83 3.17 -12.15 -11.50
N ARG A 84 2.19 -11.62 -12.25
CA ARG A 84 2.03 -10.18 -12.42
C ARG A 84 1.23 -9.59 -11.27
N VAL A 85 1.66 -8.44 -10.77
CA VAL A 85 0.86 -7.57 -9.91
C VAL A 85 0.82 -6.18 -10.51
N ASP A 86 -0.36 -5.58 -10.54
CA ASP A 86 -0.55 -4.17 -10.87
C ASP A 86 -0.93 -3.45 -9.58
N VAL A 87 -0.21 -2.39 -9.24
CA VAL A 87 -0.53 -1.53 -8.10
C VAL A 87 -0.42 -0.10 -8.59
N THR A 88 -1.54 0.60 -8.81
CA THR A 88 -1.54 1.97 -9.32
C THR A 88 -2.25 2.92 -8.35
N LYS A 89 -1.93 4.21 -8.46
CA LYS A 89 -2.62 5.23 -7.67
C LYS A 89 -4.00 5.44 -8.28
N ALA A 90 -5.03 5.22 -7.47
CA ALA A 90 -6.39 5.56 -7.85
C ALA A 90 -6.63 7.07 -7.71
N SER A 91 -7.68 7.57 -8.35
CA SER A 91 -8.16 8.93 -8.11
C SER A 91 -8.80 9.07 -6.72
N GLY A 92 -8.77 10.30 -6.20
CA GLY A 92 -9.31 10.59 -4.86
C GLY A 92 -8.29 10.31 -3.75
N GLN A 93 -8.59 10.84 -2.56
CA GLN A 93 -7.80 10.62 -1.36
C GLN A 93 -8.71 10.66 -0.14
N PRO A 94 -8.62 9.64 0.74
CA PRO A 94 -9.39 9.65 1.97
C PRO A 94 -8.86 10.75 2.89
N PRO A 95 -9.72 11.31 3.77
CA PRO A 95 -9.31 12.29 4.75
C PRO A 95 -8.33 11.68 5.74
N LEU A 96 -7.09 12.14 5.69
CA LEU A 96 -6.06 11.77 6.65
C LEU A 96 -5.94 12.82 7.75
N VAL A 97 -6.02 12.37 9.00
CA VAL A 97 -5.67 13.15 10.19
C VAL A 97 -4.52 12.45 10.89
N GLY A 98 -3.45 13.20 11.16
CA GLY A 98 -2.31 12.72 11.94
C GLY A 98 -1.89 13.72 13.00
N ILE A 99 -1.47 13.19 14.15
CA ILE A 99 -0.92 13.98 15.26
C ILE A 99 0.61 14.10 15.12
N ARG A 100 1.24 13.23 14.31
CA ARG A 100 2.69 13.22 14.08
C ARG A 100 3.00 13.60 12.64
N ARG A 101 4.11 14.31 12.46
CA ARG A 101 4.79 14.41 11.17
C ARG A 101 6.27 14.09 11.37
N PRO A 102 6.90 13.27 10.53
CA PRO A 102 6.32 12.55 9.37
C PRO A 102 5.31 11.46 9.80
N LEU A 103 4.44 11.04 8.87
CA LEU A 103 3.55 9.89 9.09
C LEU A 103 4.37 8.65 9.43
N SER A 104 3.97 7.92 10.47
CA SER A 104 4.65 6.70 10.89
C SER A 104 3.79 5.51 10.50
N THR A 105 3.91 5.06 9.25
CA THR A 105 3.18 3.89 8.76
C THR A 105 4.11 2.90 8.08
N GLN A 106 3.91 1.62 8.36
CA GLN A 106 4.60 0.52 7.73
C GLN A 106 3.66 -0.13 6.72
N VAL A 107 4.05 -0.07 5.46
CA VAL A 107 3.35 -0.75 4.36
C VAL A 107 4.20 -1.85 3.81
N GLU A 108 3.62 -3.04 3.74
CA GLU A 108 4.22 -4.20 3.11
C GLU A 108 3.31 -4.70 2.00
N VAL A 109 3.89 -4.99 0.85
CA VAL A 109 3.21 -5.57 -0.32
C VAL A 109 3.89 -6.88 -0.64
N ALA A 110 3.10 -7.95 -0.75
CA ALA A 110 3.59 -9.28 -1.07
C ALA A 110 2.64 -10.01 -2.04
N VAL A 111 3.20 -10.89 -2.86
CA VAL A 111 2.43 -11.92 -3.57
C VAL A 111 2.40 -13.15 -2.67
N ARG A 112 1.22 -13.65 -2.31
CA ARG A 112 1.07 -14.96 -1.69
C ARG A 112 0.84 -16.00 -2.77
N ALA A 113 1.69 -17.01 -2.81
CA ALA A 113 1.59 -18.15 -3.72
C ALA A 113 1.90 -19.43 -2.94
N HIS A 114 1.04 -20.44 -3.04
CA HIS A 114 1.16 -21.68 -2.25
C HIS A 114 1.31 -21.45 -0.73
N GLY A 115 0.68 -20.39 -0.20
CA GLY A 115 0.78 -20.01 1.21
C GLY A 115 2.09 -19.34 1.62
N VAL A 116 3.00 -19.06 0.67
CA VAL A 116 4.27 -18.34 0.90
C VAL A 116 4.12 -16.90 0.45
N ASP A 117 4.47 -15.95 1.33
CA ASP A 117 4.49 -14.51 1.02
C ASP A 117 5.84 -14.12 0.39
N TYR A 118 5.81 -13.72 -0.88
CA TYR A 118 6.94 -13.19 -1.65
C TYR A 118 6.92 -11.66 -1.59
N PRO A 119 7.82 -11.00 -0.82
CA PRO A 119 7.79 -9.56 -0.64
C PRO A 119 8.06 -8.83 -1.96
N VAL A 120 7.13 -7.96 -2.36
CA VAL A 120 7.27 -7.05 -3.50
C VAL A 120 7.82 -5.71 -3.04
N SER A 121 7.43 -5.26 -1.85
CA SER A 121 8.00 -4.07 -1.20
C SER A 121 9.39 -4.33 -0.65
N GLY A 122 10.26 -3.31 -0.67
CA GLY A 122 11.62 -3.38 -0.12
C GLY A 122 12.63 -4.13 -1.00
N ARG A 123 12.21 -4.65 -2.17
CA ARG A 123 13.08 -5.25 -3.18
C ARG A 123 13.53 -4.23 -4.22
N SER A 124 14.68 -4.49 -4.84
CA SER A 124 15.09 -3.74 -6.04
C SER A 124 14.03 -3.92 -7.13
N GLY A 125 13.60 -2.83 -7.77
CA GLY A 125 12.51 -2.87 -8.75
C GLY A 125 11.12 -3.12 -8.14
N GLY A 126 10.97 -3.18 -6.83
CA GLY A 126 9.71 -3.43 -6.12
C GLY A 126 8.68 -2.29 -6.18
N VAL A 127 7.56 -2.50 -5.49
CA VAL A 127 6.57 -1.45 -5.22
C VAL A 127 6.98 -0.72 -3.93
N ARG A 128 6.85 0.61 -3.91
CA ARG A 128 7.04 1.42 -2.71
C ARG A 128 5.78 2.25 -2.48
N LEU A 129 5.18 2.05 -1.31
CA LEU A 129 4.00 2.78 -0.87
C LEU A 129 4.39 3.59 0.36
N ASP A 130 4.84 4.82 0.12
CA ASP A 130 5.23 5.77 1.17
C ASP A 130 4.27 6.98 1.11
N ALA A 131 3.74 7.37 2.27
CA ALA A 131 2.83 8.50 2.37
C ALA A 131 3.51 9.86 2.14
N GLU A 132 4.81 9.96 2.38
CA GLU A 132 5.60 11.19 2.31
C GLU A 132 6.42 11.28 1.03
N THR A 133 6.81 10.14 0.44
CA THR A 133 7.81 10.12 -0.64
C THR A 133 7.38 9.48 -1.96
N ALA A 134 6.10 9.17 -2.20
CA ALA A 134 5.67 8.45 -3.40
C ALA A 134 6.11 9.07 -4.76
N TRP A 135 7.28 8.68 -5.29
CA TRP A 135 7.88 9.17 -6.55
C TRP A 135 7.27 8.48 -7.78
N PRO A 136 7.37 9.09 -8.99
CA PRO A 136 7.04 8.40 -10.24
C PRO A 136 7.84 7.09 -10.39
N GLY A 137 7.15 5.97 -10.65
CA GLY A 137 7.75 4.65 -10.78
C GLY A 137 7.73 3.77 -9.52
N GLU A 138 7.31 4.30 -8.37
CA GLU A 138 7.17 3.53 -7.12
C GLU A 138 5.92 2.65 -7.08
N THR A 139 4.95 2.95 -7.95
CA THR A 139 3.77 2.13 -8.25
C THR A 139 3.85 1.63 -9.70
N GLY A 140 3.00 0.69 -10.07
CA GLY A 140 2.82 0.17 -11.42
C GLY A 140 2.83 -1.35 -11.47
N THR A 141 2.98 -1.89 -12.67
CA THR A 141 3.11 -3.33 -12.90
C THR A 141 4.43 -3.85 -12.36
N ARG A 142 4.43 -5.01 -11.71
CA ARG A 142 5.60 -5.80 -11.32
C ARG A 142 5.38 -7.27 -11.65
N TRP A 143 6.46 -7.98 -11.92
CA TRP A 143 6.46 -9.43 -12.05
C TRP A 143 7.29 -10.03 -10.94
N VAL A 144 6.75 -11.06 -10.28
CA VAL A 144 7.37 -11.72 -9.13
C VAL A 144 7.65 -13.17 -9.51
N ALA A 145 8.90 -13.60 -9.38
CA ALA A 145 9.28 -15.00 -9.54
C ALA A 145 8.79 -15.81 -8.33
N VAL A 146 8.05 -16.89 -8.57
CA VAL A 146 7.50 -17.77 -7.53
C VAL A 146 7.86 -19.22 -7.81
N GLU A 147 7.92 -20.04 -6.76
CA GLU A 147 8.08 -21.49 -6.90
C GLU A 147 6.79 -22.14 -7.43
N GLY A 148 6.94 -23.18 -8.24
CA GLY A 148 5.81 -23.92 -8.81
C GLY A 148 4.94 -23.13 -9.81
N THR A 149 3.74 -23.65 -10.02
CA THR A 149 2.66 -22.99 -10.80
C THR A 149 1.42 -22.92 -9.91
N PRO A 150 1.32 -21.91 -9.02
CA PRO A 150 0.27 -21.84 -8.03
C PRO A 150 -1.12 -21.68 -8.65
N ALA A 151 -2.05 -22.54 -8.25
CA ALA A 151 -3.46 -22.41 -8.63
C ALA A 151 -4.12 -21.21 -7.93
N ASP A 152 -3.70 -20.95 -6.69
CA ASP A 152 -4.19 -19.84 -5.87
C ASP A 152 -3.08 -18.82 -5.65
N VAL A 153 -3.34 -17.59 -6.10
CA VAL A 153 -2.41 -16.46 -6.00
C VAL A 153 -3.17 -15.26 -5.45
N GLU A 154 -2.57 -14.59 -4.48
CA GLU A 154 -3.15 -13.40 -3.85
C GLU A 154 -2.14 -12.26 -3.81
N LEU A 155 -2.61 -11.03 -3.95
CA LEU A 155 -1.89 -9.83 -3.54
C LEU A 155 -2.26 -9.51 -2.10
N VAL A 156 -1.25 -9.37 -1.25
CA VAL A 156 -1.42 -9.04 0.17
C VAL A 156 -0.77 -7.69 0.43
N VAL A 157 -1.57 -6.74 0.92
CA VAL A 157 -1.08 -5.44 1.39
C VAL A 157 -1.34 -5.35 2.89
N THR A 158 -0.29 -5.09 3.65
CA THR A 158 -0.36 -4.93 5.11
C THR A 158 -0.03 -3.50 5.49
N VAL A 159 -0.92 -2.84 6.25
CA VAL A 159 -0.73 -1.45 6.72
C VAL A 159 -0.83 -1.41 8.25
N ASP A 160 0.32 -1.24 8.90
CA ASP A 160 0.53 -1.42 10.35
C ASP A 160 -0.17 -2.65 10.93
N GLY A 161 0.02 -3.80 10.27
CA GLY A 161 -0.51 -5.09 10.73
C GLY A 161 -1.95 -5.39 10.32
N GLU A 162 -2.71 -4.44 9.75
CA GLU A 162 -4.00 -4.73 9.12
C GLU A 162 -3.79 -5.19 7.69
N LYS A 163 -4.29 -6.38 7.36
CA LYS A 163 -4.14 -7.01 6.05
C LYS A 163 -5.34 -6.72 5.17
N GLN A 164 -5.05 -6.52 3.89
CA GLN A 164 -5.99 -6.53 2.80
C GLN A 164 -5.49 -7.54 1.75
N VAL A 165 -6.40 -8.34 1.20
CA VAL A 165 -6.07 -9.44 0.28
C VAL A 165 -6.92 -9.33 -0.98
N VAL A 166 -6.31 -9.52 -2.15
CA VAL A 166 -6.98 -9.54 -3.44
C VAL A 166 -6.55 -10.80 -4.22
N GLY A 167 -7.51 -11.60 -4.65
CA GLY A 167 -7.29 -12.79 -5.48
C GLY A 167 -7.26 -12.48 -6.99
N THR A 168 -6.85 -13.46 -7.79
CA THR A 168 -6.79 -13.36 -9.25
C THR A 168 -8.15 -13.23 -9.93
N ASP A 169 -9.23 -13.61 -9.25
CA ASP A 169 -10.62 -13.50 -9.68
C ASP A 169 -11.28 -12.17 -9.28
N GLY A 170 -10.55 -11.29 -8.59
CA GLY A 170 -11.06 -10.03 -8.03
C GLY A 170 -11.78 -10.19 -6.70
N ALA A 171 -11.83 -11.38 -6.11
CA ALA A 171 -12.31 -11.53 -4.74
C ALA A 171 -11.37 -10.75 -3.80
N ALA A 172 -11.95 -9.97 -2.89
CA ALA A 172 -11.19 -9.08 -2.04
C ALA A 172 -11.66 -9.14 -0.59
N GLU A 173 -10.70 -9.18 0.32
CA GLU A 173 -10.89 -9.07 1.75
C GLU A 173 -10.17 -7.81 2.24
N LEU A 174 -10.90 -6.70 2.36
CA LEU A 174 -10.31 -5.41 2.77
C LEU A 174 -10.25 -5.23 4.30
N GLY A 175 -10.83 -6.15 5.07
CA GLY A 175 -10.80 -6.14 6.52
C GLY A 175 -11.27 -4.82 7.12
N ARG A 176 -10.48 -4.24 8.04
CA ARG A 176 -10.81 -2.94 8.65
C ARG A 176 -10.70 -1.75 7.69
N ALA A 177 -9.91 -1.90 6.63
CA ALA A 177 -9.65 -0.84 5.66
C ALA A 177 -10.87 -0.53 4.80
N GLU A 178 -11.83 -1.46 4.68
CA GLU A 178 -13.11 -1.23 4.00
C GLU A 178 -13.85 0.02 4.53
N GLN A 179 -13.75 0.32 5.83
CA GLN A 179 -14.37 1.51 6.42
C GLN A 179 -13.79 2.84 5.88
N LEU A 180 -12.65 2.81 5.20
CA LEU A 180 -12.04 3.98 4.58
C LEU A 180 -12.70 4.31 3.23
N SER A 181 -13.26 3.34 2.52
CA SER A 181 -13.90 3.57 1.21
C SER A 181 -15.19 4.38 1.33
N ASP A 182 -15.83 4.34 2.50
CA ASP A 182 -17.04 5.11 2.79
C ASP A 182 -16.77 6.58 3.14
N LEU A 183 -15.49 6.96 3.30
CA LEU A 183 -15.12 8.32 3.64
C LEU A 183 -15.24 9.25 2.42
N PRO A 184 -15.76 10.48 2.59
CA PRO A 184 -15.82 11.43 1.51
C PRO A 184 -14.40 11.86 1.11
N ASP A 185 -14.16 11.99 -0.20
CA ASP A 185 -12.92 12.56 -0.72
C ASP A 185 -12.58 13.92 -0.08
N THR A 186 -11.29 14.16 0.12
CA THR A 186 -10.79 15.42 0.70
C THR A 186 -11.30 16.67 -0.01
N THR A 187 -11.53 16.61 -1.33
CA THR A 187 -12.11 17.72 -2.12
C THR A 187 -13.55 18.05 -1.73
N ILE A 188 -14.36 17.04 -1.43
CA ILE A 188 -15.74 17.21 -0.96
C ILE A 188 -15.73 17.87 0.43
N LEU A 189 -14.81 17.44 1.29
CA LEU A 189 -14.65 18.02 2.62
C LEU A 189 -14.21 19.49 2.56
N GLN A 190 -13.39 19.87 1.58
CA GLN A 190 -12.97 21.25 1.39
C GLN A 190 -14.12 22.21 1.06
N ALA A 191 -15.22 21.71 0.50
CA ALA A 191 -16.39 22.53 0.17
C ALA A 191 -17.32 22.80 1.36
N GLN A 192 -17.09 22.19 2.53
CA GLN A 192 -17.96 22.38 3.69
C GLN A 192 -17.80 23.78 4.33
N PRO A 193 -18.90 24.39 4.80
CA PRO A 193 -18.86 25.70 5.45
C PRO A 193 -18.12 25.62 6.79
N GLU A 194 -17.31 26.64 7.07
CA GLU A 194 -16.63 26.79 8.35
C GLU A 194 -17.60 27.29 9.43
N ILE A 195 -17.35 26.91 10.68
CA ILE A 195 -18.19 27.26 11.82
C ILE A 195 -17.35 28.09 12.79
N GLY A 196 -17.71 29.35 12.97
CA GLY A 196 -17.10 30.19 14.02
C GLY A 196 -17.34 29.60 15.40
N CYS A 197 -16.28 29.42 16.17
CA CYS A 197 -16.39 29.10 17.58
C CYS A 197 -17.06 30.30 18.28
N ARG A 198 -17.98 30.03 19.21
CA ARG A 198 -18.45 31.08 20.13
C ARG A 198 -17.26 31.59 20.95
N ARG A 199 -17.39 32.77 21.57
CA ARG A 199 -16.33 33.35 22.42
C ARG A 199 -15.78 32.30 23.39
N SER A 200 -14.45 32.19 23.44
CA SER A 200 -13.74 31.31 24.36
C SER A 200 -14.09 31.68 25.81
N HIS A 201 -14.30 30.67 26.65
CA HIS A 201 -14.47 30.82 28.09
C HIS A 201 -13.38 30.00 28.78
N ARG A 202 -12.68 30.62 29.74
CA ARG A 202 -11.66 29.95 30.55
C ARG A 202 -12.33 29.23 31.72
N ASP A 203 -12.04 27.94 31.88
CA ASP A 203 -12.69 27.06 32.87
C ASP A 203 -11.68 26.50 33.91
N ASP A 204 -10.54 27.16 34.09
CA ASP A 204 -9.58 26.81 35.13
C ASP A 204 -9.65 27.79 36.32
N SER A 205 -9.19 27.34 37.49
CA SER A 205 -9.18 28.11 38.74
C SER A 205 -7.84 28.82 39.00
N SER A 206 -7.03 29.05 37.96
CA SER A 206 -5.68 29.60 38.14
C SER A 206 -5.71 31.12 38.15
N ASP A 207 -5.08 31.71 39.17
CA ASP A 207 -4.96 33.17 39.35
C ASP A 207 -3.97 33.83 38.36
N LEU A 208 -3.34 33.04 37.47
CA LEU A 208 -2.53 33.57 36.37
C LEU A 208 -3.40 34.39 35.43
N GLU A 209 -3.26 35.72 35.44
CA GLU A 209 -3.79 36.57 34.37
C GLU A 209 -2.92 36.39 33.12
N LEU A 210 -3.48 35.73 32.10
CA LEU A 210 -2.91 35.76 30.76
C LEU A 210 -3.42 37.05 30.09
N ASP A 211 -2.54 38.05 29.97
CA ASP A 211 -2.81 39.36 29.33
C ASP A 211 -3.48 39.17 27.95
N ASP A 212 -4.80 39.35 27.82
CA ASP A 212 -5.58 39.35 26.56
C ASP A 212 -5.47 38.14 25.60
N TYR A 213 -4.51 37.22 25.80
CA TYR A 213 -4.11 36.19 24.84
C TYR A 213 -5.18 35.11 24.60
N SER A 214 -6.12 34.92 25.52
CA SER A 214 -7.14 33.85 25.46
C SER A 214 -8.57 34.34 25.29
N ARG A 215 -8.85 35.62 25.54
CA ARG A 215 -10.21 36.18 25.53
C ARG A 215 -10.70 36.56 24.13
N ASP A 216 -9.78 36.92 23.24
CA ASP A 216 -10.07 37.41 21.88
C ASP A 216 -9.54 36.51 20.76
N ALA A 217 -9.01 35.33 21.07
CA ALA A 217 -8.60 34.38 20.04
C ALA A 217 -9.85 33.90 19.29
N ALA A 218 -10.06 34.43 18.08
CA ALA A 218 -11.11 33.94 17.21
C ALA A 218 -10.75 32.50 16.83
N CYS A 219 -11.69 31.60 17.10
CA CYS A 219 -11.56 30.20 16.78
C CYS A 219 -12.56 29.91 15.66
N THR A 220 -12.10 29.12 14.69
CA THR A 220 -12.94 28.65 13.59
C THR A 220 -12.79 27.15 13.50
N VAL A 221 -13.87 26.42 13.70
CA VAL A 221 -13.93 25.00 13.36
C VAL A 221 -13.96 24.91 11.86
N THR A 222 -12.86 24.45 11.29
CA THR A 222 -12.74 24.26 9.86
C THR A 222 -13.43 22.97 9.47
N ARG A 223 -13.25 21.87 10.22
CA ARG A 223 -13.86 20.58 9.88
C ARG A 223 -14.23 19.77 11.11
N VAL A 224 -15.26 18.93 10.96
CA VAL A 224 -15.59 17.85 11.89
C VAL A 224 -15.66 16.56 11.10
N LEU A 225 -14.77 15.62 11.43
CA LEU A 225 -14.62 14.35 10.71
C LEU A 225 -14.94 13.18 11.64
N ARG A 226 -15.56 12.15 11.08
CA ARG A 226 -15.69 10.84 11.71
C ARG A 226 -14.78 9.88 10.96
N LEU A 227 -13.78 9.35 11.63
CA LEU A 227 -12.72 8.55 11.00
C LEU A 227 -12.52 7.23 11.75
N PRO A 228 -12.41 6.09 11.03
CA PRO A 228 -12.10 4.81 11.66
C PRO A 228 -10.62 4.70 12.06
N HIS A 229 -9.76 5.59 11.54
CA HIS A 229 -8.34 5.64 11.79
C HIS A 229 -7.84 7.09 11.95
N VAL A 230 -6.91 7.33 12.88
CA VAL A 230 -6.17 8.60 13.03
C VAL A 230 -4.69 8.26 13.22
N ASP A 231 -3.79 8.88 12.45
CA ASP A 231 -2.34 8.66 12.61
C ASP A 231 -1.85 9.17 13.99
N GLY A 232 -1.08 8.31 14.66
CA GLY A 232 -0.71 8.45 16.07
C GLY A 232 -1.57 7.59 17.02
N PRO A 233 -2.89 7.79 17.09
CA PRO A 233 -3.82 6.91 17.82
C PRO A 233 -4.05 5.52 17.19
N GLY A 234 -3.86 5.39 15.88
CA GLY A 234 -4.13 4.17 15.12
C GLY A 234 -5.61 3.99 14.81
N TRP A 235 -6.04 2.74 14.69
CA TRP A 235 -7.44 2.39 14.45
C TRP A 235 -8.31 2.59 15.69
N ALA A 236 -9.56 3.01 15.50
CA ALA A 236 -10.56 3.03 16.56
C ALA A 236 -10.84 1.60 17.08
N PRO A 237 -11.41 1.43 18.28
CA PRO A 237 -11.96 0.14 18.68
C PRO A 237 -12.98 -0.39 17.66
N ARG A 238 -13.16 -1.71 17.55
CA ARG A 238 -14.13 -2.28 16.60
C ARG A 238 -15.54 -1.73 16.84
N GLY A 239 -16.22 -1.35 15.76
CA GLY A 239 -17.56 -0.74 15.81
C GLY A 239 -17.59 0.69 16.35
N ARG A 240 -16.42 1.35 16.49
CA ARG A 240 -16.30 2.75 16.93
C ARG A 240 -15.54 3.55 15.87
N GLU A 241 -15.65 4.87 15.97
CA GLU A 241 -14.93 5.85 15.15
C GLU A 241 -14.39 6.95 16.05
N TYR A 242 -13.35 7.63 15.59
CA TYR A 242 -12.90 8.88 16.19
C TYR A 242 -13.71 10.05 15.66
N VAL A 243 -14.06 10.98 16.53
CA VAL A 243 -14.55 12.30 16.11
C VAL A 243 -13.38 13.27 16.20
N VAL A 244 -12.93 13.75 15.04
CA VAL A 244 -11.84 14.72 14.93
C VAL A 244 -12.45 16.08 14.62
N VAL A 245 -12.11 17.08 15.45
CA VAL A 245 -12.45 18.47 15.20
C VAL A 245 -11.17 19.21 14.83
N LEU A 246 -11.12 19.71 13.60
CA LEU A 246 -10.04 20.56 13.12
C LEU A 246 -10.44 22.01 13.33
N LEU A 247 -9.57 22.77 13.98
CA LEU A 247 -9.81 24.18 14.27
C LEU A 247 -8.59 25.03 13.95
N THR A 248 -8.88 26.25 13.50
CA THR A 248 -7.91 27.32 13.33
C THR A 248 -8.10 28.30 14.48
N LEU A 249 -6.98 28.73 15.07
CA LEU A 249 -6.94 29.81 16.04
C LEU A 249 -6.29 31.02 15.38
N ASP A 250 -7.06 32.08 15.18
CA ASP A 250 -6.51 33.35 14.71
C ASP A 250 -5.74 34.00 15.85
N ARG A 251 -4.41 34.02 15.70
CA ARG A 251 -3.51 34.67 16.66
C ARG A 251 -3.13 36.05 16.13
N PRO A 252 -3.25 37.12 16.92
CA PRO A 252 -2.93 38.47 16.47
C PRO A 252 -1.44 38.72 16.10
N THR A 253 -0.50 37.83 16.45
CA THR A 253 0.95 38.11 16.32
C THR A 253 1.84 36.96 15.80
N SER A 254 1.30 35.86 15.26
CA SER A 254 2.14 34.79 14.65
C SER A 254 1.35 33.91 13.68
N PRO A 255 2.01 33.27 12.69
CA PRO A 255 1.31 32.56 11.63
C PRO A 255 0.49 31.37 12.15
N VAL A 256 -0.60 31.12 11.41
CA VAL A 256 -1.65 30.11 11.62
C VAL A 256 -1.08 28.76 12.04
N GLY A 257 -1.36 28.37 13.29
CA GLY A 257 -1.11 27.01 13.78
C GLY A 257 -2.39 26.20 13.74
N THR A 258 -2.51 25.25 12.82
CA THR A 258 -3.61 24.27 12.82
C THR A 258 -3.48 23.39 14.06
N THR A 259 -4.50 23.40 14.92
CA THR A 259 -4.55 22.54 16.10
C THR A 259 -5.69 21.53 15.90
N ALA A 260 -5.40 20.23 16.07
CA ALA A 260 -6.41 19.18 16.00
C ALA A 260 -6.86 18.80 17.41
N ALA A 261 -8.16 18.81 17.68
CA ALA A 261 -8.75 18.27 18.90
C ALA A 261 -9.36 16.90 18.60
N LEU A 262 -8.84 15.86 19.26
CA LEU A 262 -9.34 14.49 19.14
C LEU A 262 -10.30 14.19 20.28
N ARG A 263 -11.55 13.84 19.98
CA ARG A 263 -12.48 13.29 20.98
C ARG A 263 -12.66 11.79 20.74
N ILE A 264 -12.26 11.00 21.73
CA ILE A 264 -12.53 9.55 21.78
C ILE A 264 -13.93 9.38 22.39
N PRO A 265 -14.95 8.92 21.64
CA PRO A 265 -16.24 8.61 22.23
C PRO A 265 -16.10 7.37 23.14
N THR A 266 -16.58 7.48 24.38
CA THR A 266 -16.70 6.36 25.33
C THR A 266 -17.81 5.39 24.94
#